data_AF-A0A9D4PWG9-F1
#
_entry.id   AF-A0A9D4PWG9-F1
#
_cell.length_a   1.000
_cell.length_b   1.000
_cell.length_c   1.000
_cell.angle_alpha   90.00
_cell.angle_beta   90.00
_cell.angle_gamma   90.00
#
_symmetry.space_group_name_H-M   'P 1'
#
loop_
_entity.id
_entity.type
_entity.pdbx_description
1 polymer ?
#
loop_
_entity_poly.entity_id
_entity_poly.type
_entity_poly.pdbx_seq_one_letter_code
_entity_poly.pdbx_strand_id
1 'polypeptide(L)' 'MHPFLAEEDGLLQIQARLRNVVYHEGIKHPILLPGNHIATELITTGLHRRLLHAGVATTIAELLERFWVTKKK' A
#
# COMPACT_ATOMS: atom_id res chain seq x y z
N MET A 1 14.80 1.83 2.47
CA MET A 1 13.46 2.38 2.76
C MET A 1 13.46 2.71 4.23
N HIS A 2 13.07 3.92 4.60
CA HIS A 2 13.06 4.37 5.99
C HIS A 2 11.59 4.53 6.41
N PRO A 3 11.06 3.67 7.30
CA PRO A 3 9.73 3.84 7.87
C PRO A 3 9.69 5.06 8.77
N PHE A 4 8.55 5.75 8.81
CA PHE A 4 8.28 6.84 9.74
C PHE A 4 6.78 6.85 10.09
N LEU A 5 6.44 7.38 11.27
CA LEU A 5 5.06 7.54 11.70
C LEU A 5 4.52 8.85 11.12
N ALA A 6 3.44 8.79 10.35
CA ALA A 6 2.77 9.99 9.86
C ALA A 6 1.99 10.65 11.01
N GLU A 7 2.16 11.96 11.18
CA GLU A 7 1.54 12.68 12.30
C GLU A 7 0.03 12.86 12.13
N GLU A 8 -0.48 12.87 10.89
CA GLU A 8 -1.89 13.12 10.60
C GLU A 8 -2.81 11.98 11.04
N ASP A 9 -2.37 10.73 10.82
CA ASP A 9 -3.20 9.53 11.03
C ASP A 9 -2.54 8.47 11.93
N GLY A 10 -1.30 8.71 12.37
CA GLY A 10 -0.54 7.74 13.17
C GLY A 10 -0.19 6.46 12.40
N LEU A 11 -0.25 6.47 11.06
CA LEU A 11 0.08 5.31 10.26
C LEU A 11 1.57 5.25 9.95
N LEU A 12 2.10 4.03 9.93
CA LEU A 12 3.49 3.80 9.53
C LEU A 12 3.57 3.89 8.00
N GLN A 13 4.35 4.84 7.49
CA GLN A 13 4.56 5.03 6.06
C GLN A 13 6.03 4.83 5.70
N ILE A 14 6.31 4.59 4.41
CA ILE A 14 7.68 4.51 3.88
C ILE A 14 7.88 5.57 2.82
N GLN A 15 9.02 6.26 2.84
CA GLN A 15 9.44 7.06 1.70
C GLN A 15 9.81 6.17 0.50
N ALA A 16 9.07 6.31 -0.61
CA ALA A 16 9.42 5.70 -1.88
C ALA A 16 10.72 6.30 -2.46
N ARG A 17 11.43 5.54 -3.30
CA ARG A 17 12.65 6.05 -3.98
C ARG A 17 12.34 7.09 -5.05
N LEU A 18 11.09 7.13 -5.52
CA LEU A 18 10.57 8.07 -6.49
C LEU A 18 10.17 9.38 -5.80
N ARG A 19 11.16 10.23 -5.51
CA ARG A 19 10.96 11.50 -4.77
C ARG A 19 10.48 12.66 -5.64
N ASN A 20 10.88 12.70 -6.91
CA ASN A 20 10.72 13.87 -7.79
C ASN A 20 9.69 13.70 -8.91
N VAL A 21 8.75 12.78 -8.75
CA VAL A 21 7.69 12.56 -9.73
C VAL A 21 6.36 13.15 -9.26
N VAL A 22 5.62 13.74 -10.20
CA VAL A 22 4.28 14.30 -9.97
C VAL A 22 3.29 13.14 -9.92
N TYR A 23 3.28 12.41 -8.80
CA TYR A 23 2.29 11.39 -8.47
C TYR A 23 1.55 11.76 -7.19
N HIS A 24 0.39 11.13 -6.98
CA HIS A 24 -0.36 11.21 -5.74
C HIS A 24 0.51 10.85 -4.53
N GLU A 25 0.26 11.50 -3.39
CA GLU A 25 1.11 11.35 -2.20
C GLU A 25 1.17 9.92 -1.67
N GLY A 26 0.10 9.13 -1.85
CA GLY A 26 0.09 7.71 -1.50
C GLY A 26 1.17 6.87 -2.21
N ILE A 27 1.57 7.27 -3.42
CA ILE A 27 2.66 6.59 -4.17
C ILE A 27 4.02 7.03 -3.64
N LYS A 28 4.14 8.26 -3.17
CA LYS A 28 5.39 8.80 -2.58
C LYS A 28 5.65 8.26 -1.18
N HIS A 29 4.57 8.09 -0.41
CA HIS A 29 4.58 7.67 0.99
C HIS A 29 3.54 6.57 1.26
N PRO A 30 3.70 5.36 0.70
CA PRO A 30 2.74 4.28 0.92
C PRO A 30 2.69 3.86 2.38
N ILE A 31 1.48 3.49 2.82
CA ILE A 31 1.20 2.97 4.15
C ILE A 31 1.70 1.53 4.26
N LEU A 32 2.43 1.23 5.32
CA LEU A 32 2.95 -0.10 5.57
C LEU A 32 1.83 -1.05 6.00
N LEU A 33 1.69 -2.17 5.29
CA LEU A 33 0.80 -3.25 5.67
C LEU A 33 1.60 -4.47 6.15
N PRO A 34 1.26 -5.06 7.30
CA PRO A 34 1.86 -6.32 7.74
C PRO A 34 1.42 -7.45 6.82
N GLY A 35 2.38 -8.17 6.21
CA GLY A 35 2.07 -9.22 5.23
C GLY A 35 1.20 -10.36 5.77
N ASN A 36 1.27 -10.62 7.08
CA ASN A 36 0.53 -11.69 7.74
C ASN A 36 -0.47 -11.11 8.76
N HIS A 37 -1.44 -10.34 8.26
CA HIS A 37 -2.45 -9.71 9.10
C HIS A 37 -3.80 -9.60 8.38
N ILE A 38 -4.88 -9.73 9.13
CA ILE A 38 -6.26 -9.72 8.61
C ILE A 38 -6.59 -8.43 7.84
N ALA A 39 -6.05 -7.28 8.27
CA ALA A 39 -6.26 -6.03 7.56
C ALA A 39 -5.74 -6.08 6.12
N THR A 40 -4.57 -6.67 5.89
CA THR A 40 -3.97 -6.81 4.55
C THR A 40 -4.84 -7.70 3.66
N GLU A 41 -5.38 -8.78 4.21
CA GLU A 41 -6.29 -9.69 3.50
C GLU A 41 -7.60 -9.01 3.13
N LEU A 42 -8.22 -8.28 4.08
CA LEU A 42 -9.47 -7.57 3.85
C LEU A 42 -9.31 -6.45 2.82
N ILE A 43 -8.22 -5.67 2.91
CA ILE A 43 -7.91 -4.61 1.94
C ILE A 43 -7.71 -5.21 0.54
N THR A 44 -6.88 -6.25 0.42
CA THR A 44 -6.61 -6.91 -0.87
C THR A 44 -7.87 -7.50 -1.47
N THR A 45 -8.69 -8.17 -0.66
CA THR A 45 -9.96 -8.77 -1.11
C THR A 45 -10.98 -7.70 -1.49
N GLY A 46 -11.05 -6.60 -0.73
CA GLY A 46 -11.90 -5.46 -1.04
C GLY A 46 -11.53 -4.82 -2.38
N LEU A 47 -10.24 -4.59 -2.63
CA LEU A 47 -9.74 -4.08 -3.91
C LEU A 47 -10.05 -5.05 -5.06
N HIS A 48 -9.79 -6.34 -4.88
CA HIS A 48 -10.08 -7.36 -5.89
C HIS A 48 -11.56 -7.37 -6.30
N ARG A 49 -12.48 -7.27 -5.32
CA ARG A 49 -13.93 -7.19 -5.58
C ARG A 49 -14.33 -5.86 -6.23
N ARG A 50 -13.77 -4.74 -5.78
CA ARG A 50 -14.03 -3.40 -6.35
C ARG A 50 -13.63 -3.34 -7.82
N LEU A 51 -12.51 -4.00 -8.17
CA LEU A 51 -12.00 -4.11 -9.53
C LEU A 51 -12.71 -5.19 -10.35
N LEU A 52 -13.87 -5.69 -9.91
CA LEU A 52 -14.66 -6.70 -10.62
C LEU A 52 -13.83 -7.94 -11.00
N HIS A 53 -12.93 -8.36 -10.11
CA HIS A 53 -12.03 -9.48 -10.34
C HIS A 53 -11.08 -9.32 -11.55
N ALA A 54 -10.61 -8.09 -11.83
CA ALA A 54 -9.68 -7.74 -12.93
C ALA A 54 -8.28 -8.40 -12.92
N GLY A 55 -8.11 -9.51 -12.19
CA GLY A 55 -6.86 -10.28 -12.12
C GLY A 55 -5.87 -9.76 -11.07
N VAL A 56 -4.83 -10.56 -10.86
CA VAL A 56 -3.83 -10.33 -9.81
C VAL A 56 -2.99 -9.09 -10.07
N ALA A 57 -2.49 -8.93 -11.30
CA ALA A 57 -1.61 -7.80 -11.64
C ALA A 57 -2.29 -6.44 -11.43
N THR A 58 -3.55 -6.31 -11.88
CA THR A 58 -4.37 -5.10 -11.68
C THR A 58 -4.63 -4.84 -10.19
N THR A 59 -4.96 -5.88 -9.43
CA THR A 59 -5.19 -5.76 -7.99
C THR A 59 -3.92 -5.30 -7.25
N ILE A 60 -2.76 -5.82 -7.64
CA ILE A 60 -1.47 -5.43 -7.06
C ILE A 60 -1.12 -4.00 -7.44
N ALA A 61 -1.32 -3.60 -8.71
CA ALA A 61 -1.05 -2.23 -9.15
C ALA A 61 -1.85 -1.22 -8.31
N GLU A 62 -3.16 -1.45 -8.17
CA GLU A 62 -4.05 -0.64 -7.35
C GLU A 62 -3.65 -0.62 -5.87
N LEU A 63 -3.26 -1.77 -5.30
CA LEU A 63 -2.81 -1.86 -3.92
C LEU A 63 -1.55 -1.03 -3.68
N LEU A 64 -0.59 -1.09 -4.61
CA LEU A 64 0.69 -0.40 -4.51
C LEU A 64 0.59 1.12 -4.69
N GLU A 65 -0.53 1.64 -5.19
CA GLU A 65 -0.75 3.09 -5.24
C GLU A 65 -0.83 3.74 -3.86
N ARG A 66 -1.14 2.96 -2.83
CA ARG A 66 -1.35 3.48 -1.46
C ARG A 66 -0.71 2.65 -0.36
N PHE A 67 -0.39 1.38 -0.62
CA PHE A 67 0.07 0.45 0.41
C PHE A 67 1.36 -0.26 0.02
N TRP A 68 2.17 -0.58 1.02
CA TRP A 68 3.36 -1.40 0.88
C TRP A 68 3.28 -2.60 1.81
N VAL A 69 3.07 -3.80 1.25
CA VAL A 69 2.95 -5.04 2.01
C VAL A 69 4.34 -5.57 2.37
N THR A 70 4.59 -5.77 3.67
CA THR A 70 5.83 -6.37 4.16
C THR A 70 5.86 -7.88 3.94
N LYS A 71 7.05 -8.47 3.88
CA LYS A 71 7.18 -9.93 3.79
C LYS A 71 6.54 -10.58 5.01
N LYS A 72 5.78 -11.65 4.77
CA LYS A 72 5.31 -12.54 5.84
C LYS A 72 6.55 -13.09 6.56
N LYS A 73 6.56 -13.00 7.89
CA LYS A 73 7.45 -13.79 8.74
C LYS A 73 6.77 -15.11 9.06
#